data_AF-A0A1B7JR43-F1
#
_entry.id   AF-A0A1B7JR43-F1
#
_cell.length_a   1.000
_cell.length_b   1.000
_cell.length_c   1.000
_cell.angle_alpha   90.00
_cell.angle_beta   90.00
_cell.angle_gamma   90.00
#
_symmetry.space_group_name_H-M   'P 1'
#
loop_
_entity.id
_entity.type
_entity.pdbx_description
1 polymer ?
#
loop_
_entity_poly.entity_id
_entity_poly.type
_entity_poly.pdbx_seq_one_letter_code
_entity_poly.pdbx_strand_id
1 'polypeptide(L)'
;MKLQSLLLSLCIGCVPLVQAESVETNQVKEKSQTTSTQIKQNNLPAEFKSKIIQASKGDIEAMIDVGIAYMDGTEFLDADNKMAYQWFKKASDLNNTDGDYYLGMLAQNQEKYIEAERWYRKGAEKGDAYCQYAMGFLYERGLGVEENYQQAKAWYSEAAEQEQSQAQFALGLFYHDGLGGDVDYQKAREWYERSATNGVSAAVNNLAVMYENGEGVEQDEETAIYLYRQAANMGSAIAQVNMGDFYQQGHPLIEKNSYQAIYWYKRAAQQNNVSAQLAIARAYEQGDGVGEDSAEAFIWYERAALNGSSEAGMKVAEFYENGSGGKKQDRAKAIEWYRDMANDEVIEAQLKLASLFAASELKDVDIKNVIHWLQLAENDNISAKNQLAIFYLTGTGVEKNPQKARELLESAAFKENSDAQNNLAVMYARGVGGDKNIFRAVMWFERAVTLGNGRAKQNLTLLQKVKGVKGSMLQYTDNVQASLRKSHPL
;
A
#
# COMPACT_ATOMS: atom_id res chain seq x y z
N MET A 1 -21.75 13.20 -11.70
CA MET A 1 -20.87 12.20 -12.35
C MET A 1 -20.91 10.99 -11.42
N LYS A 2 -21.51 9.87 -11.82
CA LYS A 2 -21.76 8.74 -10.90
C LYS A 2 -20.40 8.21 -10.40
N LEU A 3 -20.09 8.42 -9.12
CA LEU A 3 -19.02 7.69 -8.44
C LEU A 3 -19.39 6.21 -8.56
N GLN A 4 -18.67 5.48 -9.42
CA GLN A 4 -18.74 4.04 -9.40
C GLN A 4 -18.11 3.60 -8.07
N SER A 5 -18.95 2.99 -7.25
CA SER A 5 -18.61 2.30 -6.02
C SER A 5 -17.38 1.41 -6.21
N LEU A 6 -16.26 1.80 -5.61
CA LEU A 6 -15.25 0.84 -5.22
C LEU A 6 -15.69 0.27 -3.85
N LEU A 7 -16.63 -0.66 -3.91
CA LEU A 7 -16.89 -1.61 -2.83
C LEU A 7 -15.74 -2.62 -2.86
N LEU A 8 -14.73 -2.42 -2.00
CA LEU A 8 -14.00 -3.47 -1.30
C LEU A 8 -13.07 -2.83 -0.25
N SER A 9 -13.39 -3.05 1.02
CA SER A 9 -12.45 -3.22 2.14
C SER A 9 -11.40 -2.13 2.36
N LEU A 10 -11.67 -1.17 3.26
CA LEU A 10 -10.65 -0.54 4.14
C LEU A 10 -11.35 0.33 5.21
N CYS A 11 -12.07 -0.31 6.14
CA CYS A 11 -12.33 0.27 7.46
C CYS A 11 -11.40 -0.42 8.46
N ILE A 12 -10.15 0.04 8.53
CA ILE A 12 -9.31 -0.17 9.71
C ILE A 12 -8.78 1.21 10.09
N GLY A 13 -9.34 1.74 11.18
CA GLY A 13 -8.94 3.02 11.72
C GLY A 13 -9.67 3.29 13.02
N CYS A 14 -9.31 2.56 14.07
CA CYS A 14 -9.23 3.05 15.46
C CYS A 14 -8.89 1.91 16.44
N VAL A 15 -7.65 1.42 16.35
CA VAL A 15 -6.79 1.15 17.52
C VAL A 15 -5.43 1.73 17.11
N PRO A 16 -4.70 2.48 17.95
CA PRO A 16 -3.35 2.89 17.61
C PRO A 16 -2.48 1.63 17.45
N LEU A 17 -2.28 1.20 16.20
CA LEU A 17 -1.21 0.29 15.83
C LEU A 17 0.09 1.09 15.92
N VAL A 18 0.79 0.95 17.04
CA VAL A 18 2.20 1.30 17.11
C VAL A 18 2.94 0.28 16.24
N GLN A 19 3.38 0.72 15.06
CA GLN A 19 4.28 -0.05 14.21
C GLN A 19 5.61 -0.23 14.95
N ALA A 20 5.85 -1.43 15.47
CA ALA A 20 7.17 -1.83 15.92
C ALA A 20 8.06 -2.05 14.70
N GLU A 21 9.12 -1.25 14.58
CA GLU A 21 10.16 -1.40 13.56
C GLU A 21 10.77 -2.81 13.60
N SER A 22 10.85 -3.45 12.44
CA SER A 22 11.50 -4.74 12.24
C SER A 22 13.00 -4.64 12.49
N VAL A 23 13.51 -5.36 13.49
CA VAL A 23 14.95 -5.50 13.78
C VAL A 23 15.40 -6.92 13.44
N GLU A 24 16.10 -7.07 12.31
CA GLU A 24 17.17 -8.07 12.15
C GLU A 24 18.47 -7.26 12.04
N THR A 25 19.54 -7.48 12.79
CA THR A 25 20.25 -8.73 13.09
C THR A 25 20.92 -8.67 14.46
N ASN A 26 20.74 -9.70 15.31
CA ASN A 26 21.34 -9.81 16.64
C ASN A 26 22.37 -10.95 16.69
N GLN A 27 23.67 -10.61 16.67
CA GLN A 27 24.69 -11.42 17.36
C GLN A 27 25.79 -10.60 18.08
N VAL A 28 25.65 -9.26 18.20
CA VAL A 28 26.65 -8.43 18.91
C VAL A 28 26.04 -7.53 20.01
N LYS A 29 24.71 -7.47 20.21
CA LYS A 29 24.05 -6.53 21.15
C LYS A 29 23.65 -7.06 22.54
N GLU A 30 23.85 -8.35 22.85
CA GLU A 30 23.35 -8.93 24.12
C GLU A 30 23.99 -8.35 25.39
N LYS A 31 25.16 -7.70 25.30
CA LYS A 31 25.84 -7.12 26.47
C LYS A 31 25.56 -5.63 26.73
N SER A 32 24.91 -4.89 25.83
CA SER A 32 24.66 -3.44 26.01
C SER A 32 23.21 -3.08 26.31
N GLN A 33 22.23 -3.92 25.94
CA GLN A 33 20.81 -3.67 26.23
C GLN A 33 20.43 -3.94 27.69
N THR A 34 21.04 -4.95 28.32
CA THR A 34 20.77 -5.30 29.73
C THR A 34 21.08 -4.14 30.67
N THR A 35 22.11 -3.36 30.39
CA THR A 35 22.54 -2.23 31.22
C THR A 35 21.63 -1.00 31.07
N SER A 36 21.17 -0.64 29.87
CA SER A 36 20.26 0.51 29.69
C SER A 36 18.85 0.25 30.22
N THR A 37 18.33 -0.96 30.03
CA THR A 37 17.00 -1.36 30.50
C THR A 37 16.95 -1.47 32.03
N GLN A 38 18.01 -1.98 32.67
CA GLN A 38 18.12 -1.97 34.14
C GLN A 38 18.27 -0.56 34.72
N ILE A 39 18.93 0.36 34.03
CA ILE A 39 19.09 1.74 34.49
C ILE A 39 17.76 2.51 34.45
N LYS A 40 16.93 2.31 33.41
CA LYS A 40 15.60 2.94 33.31
C LYS A 40 14.63 2.45 34.40
N GLN A 41 14.58 1.13 34.64
CA GLN A 41 13.69 0.55 35.65
C GLN A 41 14.05 0.94 37.10
N ASN A 42 15.32 1.27 37.40
CA ASN A 42 15.72 1.71 38.74
C ASN A 42 15.32 3.16 39.08
N ASN A 43 14.99 3.97 38.06
CA ASN A 43 14.66 5.39 38.19
C ASN A 43 13.19 5.72 37.90
N LEU A 44 12.26 4.82 38.24
CA LEU A 44 10.82 5.12 38.11
C LEU A 44 10.43 6.38 38.91
N PRO A 45 9.58 7.26 38.35
CA PRO A 45 9.03 8.42 39.06
C PRO A 45 8.34 8.01 40.37
N ALA A 46 8.41 8.88 41.39
CA ALA A 46 7.82 8.61 42.71
C ALA A 46 6.31 8.32 42.64
N GLU A 47 5.59 9.03 41.76
CA GLU A 47 4.17 8.83 41.52
C GLU A 47 3.88 7.43 40.95
N PHE A 48 4.64 6.99 39.95
CA PHE A 48 4.49 5.65 39.39
C PHE A 48 4.86 4.54 40.39
N LYS A 49 5.92 4.75 41.19
CA LYS A 49 6.27 3.85 42.31
C LYS A 49 5.12 3.73 43.32
N SER A 50 4.49 4.86 43.66
CA SER A 50 3.31 4.88 44.53
C SER A 50 2.16 4.07 43.93
N LYS A 51 1.91 4.22 42.62
CA LYS A 51 0.87 3.47 41.91
C LYS A 51 1.14 1.96 41.89
N ILE A 52 2.38 1.52 41.69
CA ILE A 52 2.78 0.11 41.83
C ILE A 52 2.50 -0.41 43.25
N ILE A 53 2.77 0.39 44.28
CA ILE A 53 2.50 0.00 45.68
C ILE A 53 0.99 -0.15 45.92
N GLN A 54 0.18 0.75 45.38
CA GLN A 54 -1.28 0.67 45.46
C GLN A 54 -1.80 -0.59 44.74
N ALA A 55 -1.37 -0.81 43.50
CA ALA A 55 -1.68 -2.01 42.73
C ALA A 55 -1.30 -3.30 43.49
N SER A 56 -0.12 -3.31 44.12
CA SER A 56 0.34 -4.44 44.93
C SER A 56 -0.50 -4.71 46.18
N LYS A 57 -1.24 -3.70 46.67
CA LYS A 57 -2.14 -3.79 47.81
C LYS A 57 -3.58 -4.17 47.43
N GLY A 58 -3.87 -4.41 46.15
CA GLY A 58 -5.20 -4.82 45.69
C GLY A 58 -6.02 -3.72 45.03
N ASP A 59 -5.43 -2.53 44.80
CA ASP A 59 -6.11 -1.46 44.08
C ASP A 59 -6.22 -1.80 42.58
N ILE A 60 -7.44 -2.08 42.12
CA ILE A 60 -7.72 -2.55 40.76
C ILE A 60 -7.41 -1.47 39.72
N GLU A 61 -7.79 -0.21 39.96
CA GLU A 61 -7.54 0.89 39.03
C GLU A 61 -6.03 1.10 38.86
N ALA A 62 -5.28 1.05 39.97
CA ALA A 62 -3.83 1.09 39.93
C ALA A 62 -3.23 -0.12 39.19
N MET A 63 -3.83 -1.32 39.28
CA MET A 63 -3.39 -2.48 38.49
C MET A 63 -3.57 -2.24 36.99
N ILE A 64 -4.72 -1.71 36.58
CA ILE A 64 -5.00 -1.40 35.17
C ILE A 64 -4.02 -0.35 34.65
N ASP A 65 -3.87 0.77 35.36
CA ASP A 65 -2.95 1.84 34.98
C ASP A 65 -1.49 1.38 34.86
N VAL A 66 -1.03 0.60 35.82
CA VAL A 66 0.34 0.05 35.78
C VAL A 66 0.47 -0.95 34.63
N GLY A 67 -0.56 -1.76 34.39
CA GLY A 67 -0.62 -2.67 33.25
C GLY A 67 -0.51 -1.95 31.91
N ILE A 68 -1.29 -0.88 31.71
CA ILE A 68 -1.26 -0.04 30.50
C ILE A 68 0.12 0.59 30.32
N ALA A 69 0.70 1.13 31.39
CA ALA A 69 2.04 1.73 31.32
C ALA A 69 3.12 0.72 30.87
N TYR A 70 3.02 -0.54 31.31
CA TYR A 70 3.89 -1.61 30.81
C TYR A 70 3.56 -2.02 29.38
N MET A 71 2.28 -2.02 28.98
CA MET A 71 1.88 -2.42 27.64
C MET A 71 2.35 -1.43 26.57
N ASP A 72 2.12 -0.13 26.79
CA ASP A 72 2.43 0.92 25.82
C ASP A 72 3.90 1.39 25.93
N GLY A 73 4.49 1.24 27.12
CA GLY A 73 5.73 1.91 27.47
C GLY A 73 5.51 3.40 27.75
N THR A 74 6.51 4.01 28.38
CA THR A 74 6.56 5.45 28.67
C THR A 74 7.98 5.97 28.46
N GLU A 75 8.19 7.28 28.55
CA GLU A 75 9.53 7.87 28.47
C GLU A 75 10.52 7.29 29.51
N PHE A 76 10.00 6.81 30.65
CA PHE A 76 10.77 6.27 31.77
C PHE A 76 10.64 4.75 31.94
N LEU A 77 9.83 4.09 31.11
CA LEU A 77 9.54 2.66 31.22
C LEU A 77 9.49 2.03 29.83
N ASP A 78 10.39 1.11 29.53
CA ASP A 78 10.29 0.34 28.28
C ASP A 78 9.04 -0.58 28.34
N ALA A 79 8.36 -0.77 27.21
CA ALA A 79 7.21 -1.66 27.12
C ALA A 79 7.59 -3.12 27.48
N ASP A 80 6.75 -3.78 28.26
CA ASP A 80 6.88 -5.17 28.72
C ASP A 80 5.49 -5.84 28.84
N ASN A 81 5.08 -6.51 27.76
CA ASN A 81 3.82 -7.23 27.70
C ASN A 81 3.68 -8.34 28.76
N LYS A 82 4.79 -8.89 29.29
CA LYS A 82 4.73 -9.91 30.34
C LYS A 82 4.34 -9.28 31.67
N MET A 83 4.90 -8.12 31.98
CA MET A 83 4.53 -7.36 33.17
C MET A 83 3.11 -6.80 33.06
N ALA A 84 2.72 -6.29 31.89
CA ALA A 84 1.35 -5.85 31.62
C ALA A 84 0.35 -6.99 31.88
N TYR A 85 0.60 -8.17 31.29
CA TYR A 85 -0.20 -9.36 31.50
C TYR A 85 -0.37 -9.71 32.98
N GLN A 86 0.70 -9.66 33.78
CA GLN A 86 0.61 -9.98 35.21
C GLN A 86 -0.34 -9.04 35.97
N TRP A 87 -0.33 -7.75 35.63
CA TRP A 87 -1.21 -6.77 36.29
C TRP A 87 -2.66 -6.90 35.84
N PHE A 88 -2.91 -7.03 34.54
CA PHE A 88 -4.26 -7.28 34.04
C PHE A 88 -4.83 -8.60 34.54
N LYS A 89 -3.99 -9.63 34.67
CA LYS A 89 -4.37 -10.92 35.24
C LYS A 89 -4.80 -10.80 36.71
N LYS A 90 -4.08 -10.03 37.53
CA LYS A 90 -4.49 -9.75 38.92
C LYS A 90 -5.82 -9.01 38.97
N ALA A 91 -6.04 -8.00 38.13
CA ALA A 91 -7.32 -7.28 38.06
C ALA A 91 -8.47 -8.22 37.64
N SER A 92 -8.24 -9.04 36.61
CA SER A 92 -9.18 -10.05 36.12
C SER A 92 -9.51 -11.14 37.15
N ASP A 93 -8.54 -11.55 37.97
CA ASP A 93 -8.74 -12.49 39.09
C ASP A 93 -9.58 -11.87 40.23
N LEU A 94 -9.61 -10.53 40.32
CA LEU A 94 -10.51 -9.77 41.16
C LEU A 94 -11.84 -9.43 40.47
N ASN A 95 -12.16 -10.14 39.38
CA ASN A 95 -13.38 -10.02 38.58
C ASN A 95 -13.57 -8.69 37.83
N ASN A 96 -12.56 -7.83 37.73
CA ASN A 96 -12.64 -6.61 36.93
C ASN A 96 -12.59 -6.91 35.41
N THR A 97 -13.48 -6.27 34.66
CA THR A 97 -13.66 -6.49 33.22
C THR A 97 -12.65 -5.77 32.36
N ASP A 98 -12.07 -4.65 32.82
CA ASP A 98 -10.95 -4.00 32.12
C ASP A 98 -9.75 -4.95 32.04
N GLY A 99 -9.47 -5.69 33.13
CA GLY A 99 -8.46 -6.73 33.14
C GLY A 99 -8.76 -7.85 32.13
N ASP A 100 -10.02 -8.27 32.03
CA ASP A 100 -10.46 -9.25 31.02
C ASP A 100 -10.25 -8.68 29.58
N TYR A 101 -10.64 -7.42 29.34
CA TYR A 101 -10.44 -6.72 28.06
C TYR A 101 -8.97 -6.63 27.66
N TYR A 102 -8.10 -6.09 28.53
CA TYR A 102 -6.69 -5.90 28.21
C TYR A 102 -5.93 -7.22 28.04
N LEU A 103 -6.31 -8.28 28.74
CA LEU A 103 -5.78 -9.63 28.48
C LEU A 103 -6.18 -10.13 27.09
N GLY A 104 -7.44 -9.91 26.71
CA GLY A 104 -7.91 -10.22 25.36
C GLY A 104 -7.13 -9.46 24.29
N MET A 105 -6.88 -8.18 24.51
CA MET A 105 -6.13 -7.32 23.59
C MET A 105 -4.66 -7.75 23.46
N LEU A 106 -3.99 -8.10 24.56
CA LEU A 106 -2.62 -8.65 24.53
C LEU A 106 -2.53 -9.97 23.75
N ALA A 107 -3.53 -10.84 23.91
CA ALA A 107 -3.60 -12.10 23.17
C ALA A 107 -3.88 -11.86 21.67
N GLN A 108 -4.81 -10.96 21.35
CA GLN A 108 -5.14 -10.57 19.97
C GLN A 108 -3.94 -9.97 19.24
N ASN A 109 -3.17 -9.09 19.87
CA ASN A 109 -1.95 -8.49 19.30
C ASN A 109 -0.85 -9.52 19.02
N GLN A 110 -0.93 -10.70 19.62
CA GLN A 110 -0.05 -11.84 19.36
C GLN A 110 -0.70 -12.89 18.45
N GLU A 111 -1.83 -12.55 17.84
CA GLU A 111 -2.63 -13.44 16.98
C GLU A 111 -3.12 -14.73 17.68
N LYS A 112 -3.16 -14.72 19.01
CA LYS A 112 -3.67 -15.83 19.84
C LYS A 112 -5.18 -15.71 20.02
N TYR A 113 -5.91 -15.78 18.91
CA TYR A 113 -7.34 -15.42 18.90
C TYR A 113 -8.23 -16.30 19.78
N ILE A 114 -7.92 -17.60 19.95
CA ILE A 114 -8.67 -18.49 20.86
C ILE A 114 -8.49 -18.05 22.32
N GLU A 115 -7.32 -17.52 22.69
CA GLU A 115 -7.09 -16.99 24.03
C GLU A 115 -7.77 -15.63 24.20
N ALA A 116 -7.68 -14.77 23.18
CA ALA A 116 -8.36 -13.47 23.17
C ALA A 116 -9.87 -13.62 23.35
N GLU A 117 -10.48 -14.54 22.59
CA GLU A 117 -11.89 -14.90 22.67
C GLU A 117 -12.33 -15.26 24.08
N ARG A 118 -11.56 -16.09 24.80
CA ARG A 118 -11.91 -16.50 26.17
C ARG A 118 -11.91 -15.32 27.13
N TRP A 119 -10.94 -14.41 27.00
CA TRP A 119 -10.84 -13.22 27.83
C TRP A 119 -11.96 -12.24 27.53
N TYR A 120 -12.18 -11.92 26.25
CA TYR A 120 -13.28 -11.04 25.86
C TYR A 120 -14.64 -11.62 26.24
N ARG A 121 -14.89 -12.92 26.03
CA ARG A 121 -16.15 -13.56 26.44
C ARG A 121 -16.40 -13.42 27.94
N LYS A 122 -15.37 -13.64 28.76
CA LYS A 122 -15.47 -13.53 30.22
C LYS A 122 -15.90 -12.12 30.66
N GLY A 123 -15.42 -11.07 30.00
CA GLY A 123 -15.85 -9.69 30.25
C GLY A 123 -17.22 -9.38 29.64
N ALA A 124 -17.46 -9.81 28.40
CA ALA A 124 -18.69 -9.55 27.65
C ALA A 124 -19.93 -10.17 28.32
N GLU A 125 -19.81 -11.37 28.88
CA GLU A 125 -20.88 -12.05 29.63
C GLU A 125 -21.26 -11.31 30.93
N LYS A 126 -20.40 -10.41 31.41
CA LYS A 126 -20.70 -9.50 32.54
C LYS A 126 -21.27 -8.16 32.08
N GLY A 127 -21.48 -7.97 30.78
CA GLY A 127 -22.01 -6.74 30.19
C GLY A 127 -20.96 -5.69 29.87
N ASP A 128 -19.67 -6.01 29.87
CA ASP A 128 -18.63 -5.03 29.52
C ASP A 128 -18.69 -4.65 28.04
N ALA A 129 -18.95 -3.37 27.76
CA ALA A 129 -19.20 -2.89 26.39
C ALA A 129 -17.96 -3.00 25.47
N TYR A 130 -16.74 -2.85 26.01
CA TYR A 130 -15.51 -3.01 25.22
C TYR A 130 -15.27 -4.47 24.86
N CYS A 131 -15.50 -5.39 25.80
CA CYS A 131 -15.44 -6.82 25.55
C CYS A 131 -16.54 -7.28 24.58
N GLN A 132 -17.77 -6.79 24.72
CA GLN A 132 -18.87 -7.08 23.77
C GLN A 132 -18.52 -6.59 22.37
N TYR A 133 -18.00 -5.37 22.22
CA TYR A 133 -17.51 -4.87 20.93
C TYR A 133 -16.41 -5.79 20.36
N ALA A 134 -15.43 -6.19 21.18
CA ALA A 134 -14.36 -7.10 20.75
C ALA A 134 -14.89 -8.48 20.34
N MET A 135 -15.89 -9.02 21.04
CA MET A 135 -16.58 -10.26 20.64
C MET A 135 -17.26 -10.10 19.28
N GLY A 136 -17.92 -8.95 19.04
CA GLY A 136 -18.50 -8.61 17.74
C GLY A 136 -17.46 -8.70 16.62
N PHE A 137 -16.29 -8.08 16.84
CA PHE A 137 -15.17 -8.10 15.89
C PHE A 137 -14.61 -9.50 15.63
N LEU A 138 -14.45 -10.33 16.66
CA LEU A 138 -13.97 -11.71 16.48
C LEU A 138 -14.92 -12.55 15.62
N TYR A 139 -16.23 -12.43 15.84
CA TYR A 139 -17.23 -13.13 15.03
C TYR A 139 -17.34 -12.57 13.61
N GLU A 140 -17.19 -11.26 13.41
CA GLU A 140 -17.18 -10.64 12.09
C GLU A 140 -16.03 -11.16 11.22
N ARG A 141 -14.87 -11.41 11.82
CA ARG A 141 -13.63 -11.79 11.12
C ARG A 141 -13.29 -13.28 11.19
N GLY A 142 -14.07 -14.09 11.91
CA GLY A 142 -13.76 -15.51 12.15
C GLY A 142 -12.45 -15.72 12.91
N LEU A 143 -12.11 -14.83 13.84
CA LEU A 143 -10.85 -14.86 14.57
C LEU A 143 -11.02 -15.60 15.90
N GLY A 144 -10.50 -16.83 15.99
CA GLY A 144 -10.63 -17.66 17.19
C GLY A 144 -12.04 -18.25 17.42
N VAL A 145 -12.98 -17.86 16.57
CA VAL A 145 -14.36 -18.38 16.45
C VAL A 145 -14.68 -18.60 14.97
N GLU A 146 -15.71 -19.38 14.67
CA GLU A 146 -16.26 -19.45 13.31
C GLU A 146 -16.91 -18.11 12.94
N GLU A 147 -16.65 -17.63 11.72
CA GLU A 147 -17.24 -16.38 11.21
C GLU A 147 -18.77 -16.46 11.27
N ASN A 148 -19.38 -15.45 11.90
CA ASN A 148 -20.83 -15.41 12.07
C ASN A 148 -21.35 -13.99 12.25
N TYR A 149 -21.88 -13.39 11.18
CA TYR A 149 -22.40 -12.03 11.24
C TYR A 149 -23.64 -11.87 12.13
N GLN A 150 -24.44 -12.91 12.35
CA GLN A 150 -25.58 -12.79 13.28
C GLN A 150 -25.11 -12.65 14.73
N GLN A 151 -24.10 -13.43 15.12
CA GLN A 151 -23.46 -13.31 16.43
C GLN A 151 -22.72 -11.98 16.56
N ALA A 152 -21.98 -11.56 15.52
CA ALA A 152 -21.30 -10.27 15.52
C ALA A 152 -22.29 -9.12 15.73
N LYS A 153 -23.40 -9.11 14.98
CA LYS A 153 -24.46 -8.10 15.10
C LYS A 153 -25.08 -8.08 16.50
N ALA A 154 -25.30 -9.24 17.10
CA ALA A 154 -25.85 -9.33 18.45
C ALA A 154 -24.91 -8.68 19.48
N TRP A 155 -23.62 -9.04 19.46
CA TRP A 155 -22.63 -8.45 20.36
C TRP A 155 -22.42 -6.95 20.13
N TYR A 156 -22.35 -6.51 18.88
CA TYR A 156 -22.31 -5.08 18.57
C TYR A 156 -23.56 -4.34 19.06
N SER A 157 -24.73 -4.96 18.98
CA SER A 157 -25.98 -4.37 19.51
C SER A 157 -25.92 -4.17 21.01
N GLU A 158 -25.44 -5.16 21.76
CA GLU A 158 -25.30 -5.03 23.22
C GLU A 158 -24.32 -3.91 23.61
N ALA A 159 -23.17 -3.82 22.93
CA ALA A 159 -22.20 -2.75 23.18
C ALA A 159 -22.72 -1.36 22.75
N ALA A 160 -23.42 -1.28 21.61
CA ALA A 160 -23.92 -0.03 21.06
C ALA A 160 -25.00 0.62 21.93
N GLU A 161 -25.85 -0.19 22.58
CA GLU A 161 -26.85 0.30 23.53
C GLU A 161 -26.23 0.84 24.82
N GLN A 162 -24.99 0.47 25.12
CA GLN A 162 -24.20 1.04 26.22
C GLN A 162 -23.37 2.26 25.79
N GLU A 163 -23.75 2.89 24.67
CA GLU A 163 -23.08 4.09 24.13
C GLU A 163 -21.63 3.88 23.68
N GLN A 164 -21.20 2.62 23.48
CA GLN A 164 -19.91 2.33 22.88
C GLN A 164 -19.93 2.79 21.41
N SER A 165 -19.19 3.86 21.12
CA SER A 165 -19.31 4.61 19.87
C SER A 165 -18.84 3.85 18.62
N GLN A 166 -17.84 2.97 18.75
CA GLN A 166 -17.36 2.09 17.68
C GLN A 166 -18.36 0.96 17.39
N ALA A 167 -19.04 0.43 18.40
CA ALA A 167 -20.10 -0.55 18.25
C ALA A 167 -21.33 0.07 17.59
N GLN A 168 -21.67 1.32 17.92
CA GLN A 168 -22.71 2.08 17.21
C GLN A 168 -22.36 2.24 15.73
N PHE A 169 -21.11 2.59 15.42
CA PHE A 169 -20.65 2.67 14.03
C PHE A 169 -20.72 1.31 13.31
N ALA A 170 -20.20 0.25 13.93
CA ALA A 170 -20.23 -1.10 13.38
C ALA A 170 -21.67 -1.59 13.16
N LEU A 171 -22.59 -1.31 14.08
CA LEU A 171 -23.99 -1.65 13.91
C LEU A 171 -24.66 -0.87 12.79
N GLY A 172 -24.28 0.40 12.61
CA GLY A 172 -24.67 1.21 11.46
C GLY A 172 -24.25 0.55 10.14
N LEU A 173 -22.99 0.08 10.05
CA LEU A 173 -22.49 -0.68 8.89
C LEU A 173 -23.27 -1.97 8.66
N PHE A 174 -23.54 -2.74 9.73
CA PHE A 174 -24.28 -3.99 9.62
C PHE A 174 -25.71 -3.81 9.10
N TYR A 175 -26.38 -2.71 9.46
CA TYR A 175 -27.68 -2.38 8.89
C TYR A 175 -27.58 -1.80 7.48
N HIS A 176 -26.55 -1.01 7.19
CA HIS A 176 -26.33 -0.42 5.87
C HIS A 176 -26.08 -1.49 4.81
N ASP A 177 -25.21 -2.46 5.11
CA ASP A 177 -24.75 -3.49 4.18
C ASP A 177 -25.55 -4.80 4.28
N GLY A 178 -26.48 -4.91 5.24
CA GLY A 178 -27.25 -6.13 5.47
C GLY A 178 -26.42 -7.29 6.03
N LEU A 179 -25.38 -6.99 6.82
CA LEU A 179 -24.56 -8.02 7.46
C LEU A 179 -25.34 -8.62 8.64
N GLY A 180 -25.47 -9.95 8.66
CA GLY A 180 -26.20 -10.67 9.72
C GLY A 180 -27.71 -10.40 9.74
N GLY A 181 -28.30 -9.96 8.63
CA GLY A 181 -29.74 -9.69 8.48
C GLY A 181 -30.06 -9.07 7.12
N ASP A 182 -31.15 -8.28 7.06
CA ASP A 182 -31.49 -7.50 5.87
C ASP A 182 -30.93 -6.08 5.96
N VAL A 183 -30.77 -5.43 4.81
CA VAL A 183 -30.46 -3.99 4.71
C VAL A 183 -31.60 -3.17 5.34
N ASP A 184 -31.24 -2.22 6.20
CA ASP A 184 -32.16 -1.29 6.86
C ASP A 184 -31.48 0.07 6.99
N TYR A 185 -31.58 0.89 5.93
CA TYR A 185 -30.94 2.22 5.90
C TYR A 185 -31.45 3.16 6.99
N GLN A 186 -32.71 3.02 7.43
CA GLN A 186 -33.22 3.87 8.51
C GLN A 186 -32.46 3.60 9.81
N LYS A 187 -32.32 2.32 10.19
CA LYS A 187 -31.53 1.95 11.37
C LYS A 187 -30.06 2.28 11.19
N ALA A 188 -29.50 2.07 10.00
CA ALA A 188 -28.11 2.44 9.71
C ALA A 188 -27.86 3.92 10.04
N ARG A 189 -28.73 4.81 9.54
CA ARG A 189 -28.68 6.24 9.82
C ARG A 189 -28.77 6.54 11.32
N GLU A 190 -29.76 5.97 12.02
CA GLU A 190 -29.96 6.19 13.46
C GLU A 190 -28.70 5.82 14.27
N TRP A 191 -28.06 4.69 13.93
CA TRP A 191 -26.83 4.26 14.59
C TRP A 191 -25.61 5.11 14.23
N TYR A 192 -25.49 5.53 12.97
CA TYR A 192 -24.45 6.48 12.57
C TYR A 192 -24.62 7.85 13.24
N GLU A 193 -25.85 8.37 13.39
CA GLU A 193 -26.12 9.64 14.08
C GLU A 193 -25.70 9.59 15.56
N ARG A 194 -26.02 8.48 16.26
CA ARG A 194 -25.54 8.23 17.64
C ARG A 194 -24.02 8.20 17.71
N SER A 195 -23.38 7.43 16.82
CA SER A 195 -21.92 7.32 16.76
C SER A 195 -21.23 8.65 16.43
N ALA A 196 -21.81 9.43 15.51
CA ALA A 196 -21.36 10.76 15.13
C ALA A 196 -21.42 11.76 16.29
N THR A 197 -22.50 11.73 17.09
CA THR A 197 -22.63 12.55 18.30
C THR A 197 -21.54 12.21 19.32
N ASN A 198 -21.11 10.95 19.36
CA ASN A 198 -20.01 10.46 20.19
C ASN A 198 -18.61 10.64 19.55
N GLY A 199 -18.49 11.47 18.51
CA GLY A 199 -17.21 11.90 17.95
C GLY A 199 -16.59 10.96 16.91
N VAL A 200 -17.30 9.94 16.44
CA VAL A 200 -16.78 9.03 15.40
C VAL A 200 -16.93 9.68 14.02
N SER A 201 -15.81 10.19 13.50
CA SER A 201 -15.78 10.88 12.20
C SER A 201 -16.13 9.97 11.01
N ALA A 202 -15.88 8.66 11.13
CA ALA A 202 -16.29 7.67 10.13
C ALA A 202 -17.82 7.55 10.01
N ALA A 203 -18.54 7.70 11.11
CA ALA A 203 -20.00 7.70 11.11
C ALA A 203 -20.56 8.95 10.40
N VAL A 204 -19.97 10.12 10.64
CA VAL A 204 -20.32 11.36 9.92
C VAL A 204 -20.07 11.22 8.41
N ASN A 205 -18.95 10.59 8.04
CA ASN A 205 -18.65 10.30 6.63
C ASN A 205 -19.70 9.36 6.00
N ASN A 206 -20.11 8.30 6.70
CA ASN A 206 -21.13 7.39 6.16
C ASN A 206 -22.51 8.04 6.09
N LEU A 207 -22.86 8.95 7.00
CA LEU A 207 -24.05 9.79 6.84
C LEU A 207 -23.97 10.64 5.56
N ALA A 208 -22.81 11.22 5.25
CA ALA A 208 -22.61 11.97 4.01
C ALA A 208 -22.88 11.11 2.76
N VAL A 209 -22.35 9.88 2.74
CA VAL A 209 -22.58 8.89 1.67
C VAL A 209 -24.08 8.59 1.52
N MET A 210 -24.79 8.41 2.63
CA MET A 210 -26.23 8.13 2.58
C MET A 210 -27.04 9.27 1.96
N TYR A 211 -26.70 10.53 2.28
CA TYR A 211 -27.31 11.70 1.65
C TYR A 211 -26.90 11.86 0.17
N GLU A 212 -25.66 11.54 -0.18
CA GLU A 212 -25.18 11.56 -1.56
C GLU A 212 -25.92 10.54 -2.45
N ASN A 213 -26.23 9.36 -1.90
CA ASN A 213 -26.87 8.26 -2.62
C ASN A 213 -28.40 8.20 -2.47
N GLY A 214 -28.98 8.93 -1.50
CA GLY A 214 -30.39 8.82 -1.13
C GLY A 214 -30.73 7.50 -0.43
N GLU A 215 -29.81 6.96 0.37
CA GLU A 215 -29.96 5.69 1.08
C GLU A 215 -30.70 5.91 2.40
N GLY A 216 -32.00 5.57 2.44
CA GLY A 216 -32.84 5.78 3.62
C GLY A 216 -33.18 7.25 3.92
N VAL A 217 -32.75 8.17 3.06
CA VAL A 217 -33.04 9.61 3.09
C VAL A 217 -33.29 10.12 1.67
N GLU A 218 -33.90 11.30 1.53
CA GLU A 218 -33.92 11.97 0.23
C GLU A 218 -32.49 12.38 -0.15
N GLN A 219 -32.14 12.18 -1.42
CA GLN A 219 -30.82 12.54 -1.92
C GLN A 219 -30.60 14.05 -1.81
N ASP A 220 -29.54 14.46 -1.12
CA ASP A 220 -29.20 15.86 -0.88
C ASP A 220 -27.68 16.06 -0.89
N GLU A 221 -27.20 16.59 -2.00
CA GLU A 221 -25.78 16.82 -2.26
C GLU A 221 -25.19 17.97 -1.40
N GLU A 222 -26.00 18.97 -1.03
CA GLU A 222 -25.55 20.05 -0.15
C GLU A 222 -25.31 19.52 1.27
N THR A 223 -26.23 18.72 1.78
CA THR A 223 -26.09 18.05 3.08
C THR A 223 -24.93 17.06 3.07
N ALA A 224 -24.75 16.27 2.01
CA ALA A 224 -23.62 15.36 1.87
C ALA A 224 -22.27 16.10 1.95
N ILE A 225 -22.10 17.18 1.18
CA ILE A 225 -20.87 17.99 1.21
C ILE A 225 -20.63 18.63 2.58
N TYR A 226 -21.69 19.12 3.24
CA TYR A 226 -21.59 19.65 4.60
C TYR A 226 -21.04 18.59 5.57
N LEU A 227 -21.60 17.37 5.53
CA LEU A 227 -21.19 16.26 6.38
C LEU A 227 -19.77 15.77 6.05
N TYR A 228 -19.37 15.66 4.78
CA TYR A 228 -17.99 15.36 4.39
C TYR A 228 -17.01 16.39 4.98
N ARG A 229 -17.34 17.69 4.90
CA ARG A 229 -16.51 18.75 5.49
C ARG A 229 -16.45 18.64 7.02
N GLN A 230 -17.56 18.30 7.67
CA GLN A 230 -17.60 18.07 9.11
C GLN A 230 -16.70 16.90 9.52
N ALA A 231 -16.82 15.74 8.85
CA ALA A 231 -15.98 14.57 9.08
C ALA A 231 -14.50 14.89 8.88
N ALA A 232 -14.15 15.66 7.84
CA ALA A 232 -12.79 16.11 7.58
C ALA A 232 -12.25 17.00 8.70
N ASN A 233 -13.09 17.89 9.23
CA ASN A 233 -12.74 18.75 10.37
C ASN A 233 -12.57 17.97 11.68
N MET A 234 -13.34 16.89 11.88
CA MET A 234 -13.19 15.95 13.00
C MET A 234 -11.96 15.04 12.87
N GLY A 235 -11.20 15.14 11.78
CA GLY A 235 -9.94 14.41 11.61
C GLY A 235 -10.01 13.18 10.71
N SER A 236 -11.15 12.85 10.09
CA SER A 236 -11.21 11.70 9.16
C SER A 236 -10.27 11.93 7.97
N ALA A 237 -9.23 11.11 7.84
CA ALA A 237 -8.28 11.18 6.73
C ALA A 237 -8.95 10.96 5.38
N ILE A 238 -9.93 10.04 5.31
CA ILE A 238 -10.72 9.76 4.09
C ILE A 238 -11.52 11.01 3.70
N ALA A 239 -12.24 11.62 4.64
CA ALA A 239 -13.03 12.81 4.35
C ALA A 239 -12.14 14.01 3.99
N GLN A 240 -10.94 14.11 4.58
CA GLN A 240 -9.94 15.11 4.19
C GLN A 240 -9.44 14.88 2.74
N VAL A 241 -9.20 13.64 2.32
CA VAL A 241 -8.88 13.34 0.91
C VAL A 241 -10.05 13.75 0.00
N ASN A 242 -11.28 13.36 0.32
CA ASN A 242 -12.47 13.71 -0.46
C ASN A 242 -12.65 15.23 -0.58
N MET A 243 -12.45 15.98 0.50
CA MET A 243 -12.46 17.44 0.46
C MET A 243 -11.35 18.00 -0.42
N GLY A 244 -10.15 17.39 -0.37
CA GLY A 244 -9.06 17.71 -1.27
C GLY A 244 -9.46 17.52 -2.74
N ASP A 245 -10.07 16.38 -3.06
CA ASP A 245 -10.52 16.03 -4.41
C ASP A 245 -11.60 16.97 -4.92
N PHE A 246 -12.58 17.33 -4.07
CA PHE A 246 -13.62 18.30 -4.42
C PHE A 246 -13.02 19.66 -4.80
N TYR A 247 -12.05 20.15 -4.04
CA TYR A 247 -11.37 21.40 -4.38
C TYR A 247 -10.45 21.25 -5.59
N GLN A 248 -9.79 20.12 -5.77
CA GLN A 248 -8.86 19.88 -6.88
C GLN A 248 -9.58 19.82 -8.23
N GLN A 249 -10.71 19.12 -8.28
CA GLN A 249 -11.48 18.91 -9.49
C GLN A 249 -12.49 20.03 -9.72
N GLY A 250 -12.94 20.68 -8.65
CA GLY A 250 -14.13 21.51 -8.64
C GLY A 250 -15.40 20.66 -8.60
N HIS A 251 -16.45 21.22 -8.01
CA HIS A 251 -17.78 20.63 -7.88
C HIS A 251 -18.83 21.74 -8.13
N PRO A 252 -20.05 21.46 -8.61
CA PRO A 252 -21.09 22.48 -8.75
C PRO A 252 -21.31 23.37 -7.52
N LEU A 253 -21.08 22.81 -6.32
CA LEU A 253 -21.20 23.51 -5.02
C LEU A 253 -19.86 23.95 -4.42
N ILE A 254 -18.72 23.58 -5.03
CA ILE A 254 -17.37 23.89 -4.54
C ILE A 254 -16.51 24.36 -5.71
N GLU A 255 -16.19 25.66 -5.73
CA GLU A 255 -15.29 26.19 -6.75
C GLU A 255 -13.91 25.51 -6.69
N LYS A 256 -13.38 25.14 -7.87
CA LYS A 256 -12.05 24.56 -7.99
C LYS A 256 -11.01 25.48 -7.36
N ASN A 257 -10.21 24.94 -6.45
CA ASN A 257 -9.18 25.66 -5.73
C ASN A 257 -8.05 24.72 -5.27
N SER A 258 -6.98 24.62 -6.05
CA SER A 258 -5.85 23.73 -5.74
C SER A 258 -5.15 24.07 -4.41
N TYR A 259 -5.16 25.34 -3.97
CA TYR A 259 -4.58 25.70 -2.66
C TYR A 259 -5.39 25.09 -1.50
N GLN A 260 -6.72 25.12 -1.59
CA GLN A 260 -7.59 24.44 -0.63
C GLN A 260 -7.45 22.92 -0.72
N ALA A 261 -7.27 22.38 -1.92
CA ALA A 261 -7.02 20.94 -2.08
C ALA A 261 -5.79 20.50 -1.29
N ILE A 262 -4.67 21.22 -1.43
CA ILE A 262 -3.42 20.94 -0.71
C ILE A 262 -3.56 21.10 0.79
N TYR A 263 -4.33 22.10 1.25
CA TYR A 263 -4.63 22.24 2.68
C TYR A 263 -5.24 20.96 3.25
N TRP A 264 -6.22 20.38 2.58
CA TRP A 264 -6.88 19.15 3.02
C TRP A 264 -5.98 17.92 2.88
N TYR A 265 -5.30 17.75 1.74
CA TYR A 265 -4.36 16.65 1.57
C TYR A 265 -3.27 16.65 2.62
N LYS A 266 -2.71 17.82 3.00
CA LYS A 266 -1.68 17.90 4.05
C LYS A 266 -2.16 17.35 5.40
N ARG A 267 -3.42 17.59 5.76
CA ARG A 267 -4.02 17.04 6.99
C ARG A 267 -4.16 15.53 6.93
N ALA A 268 -4.57 14.99 5.78
CA ALA A 268 -4.68 13.53 5.59
C ALA A 268 -3.31 12.86 5.55
N ALA A 269 -2.34 13.48 4.89
CA ALA A 269 -0.98 12.96 4.73
C ALA A 269 -0.21 12.88 6.06
N GLN A 270 -0.50 13.76 7.03
CA GLN A 270 0.01 13.69 8.41
C GLN A 270 -0.49 12.45 9.18
N GLN A 271 -1.57 11.83 8.71
CA GLN A 271 -2.12 10.58 9.24
C GLN A 271 -1.65 9.36 8.43
N ASN A 272 -0.54 9.50 7.69
CA ASN A 272 0.02 8.47 6.80
C ASN A 272 -0.92 8.03 5.66
N ASN A 273 -1.89 8.87 5.26
CA ASN A 273 -2.72 8.55 4.10
C ASN A 273 -1.89 8.62 2.81
N VAL A 274 -1.69 7.48 2.17
CA VAL A 274 -0.85 7.30 0.97
C VAL A 274 -1.36 8.12 -0.22
N SER A 275 -2.67 8.11 -0.48
CA SER A 275 -3.28 8.87 -1.59
C SER A 275 -3.04 10.38 -1.44
N ALA A 276 -3.18 10.90 -0.22
CA ALA A 276 -2.88 12.29 0.08
C ALA A 276 -1.39 12.62 -0.08
N GLN A 277 -0.50 11.73 0.37
CA GLN A 277 0.95 11.91 0.19
C GLN A 277 1.33 11.96 -1.30
N LEU A 278 0.76 11.06 -2.12
CA LEU A 278 0.93 11.09 -3.58
C LEU A 278 0.38 12.37 -4.20
N ALA A 279 -0.81 12.82 -3.79
CA ALA A 279 -1.41 14.06 -4.31
C ALA A 279 -0.51 15.28 -4.02
N ILE A 280 0.03 15.37 -2.81
CA ILE A 280 0.98 16.43 -2.44
C ILE A 280 2.29 16.32 -3.24
N ALA A 281 2.82 15.11 -3.41
CA ALA A 281 4.05 14.90 -4.16
C ALA A 281 3.91 15.38 -5.61
N ARG A 282 2.81 14.97 -6.30
CA ARG A 282 2.49 15.42 -7.66
C ARG A 282 2.25 16.93 -7.73
N ALA A 283 1.61 17.51 -6.72
CA ALA A 283 1.36 18.94 -6.67
C ALA A 283 2.66 19.76 -6.56
N TYR A 284 3.63 19.32 -5.76
CA TYR A 284 4.96 19.93 -5.72
C TYR A 284 5.75 19.69 -7.02
N GLU A 285 5.60 18.53 -7.65
CA GLU A 285 6.22 18.23 -8.96
C GLU A 285 5.68 19.13 -10.08
N GLN A 286 4.40 19.53 -10.01
CA GLN A 286 3.71 20.31 -11.06
C GLN A 286 3.51 21.79 -10.72
N GLY A 287 3.73 22.19 -9.46
CA GLY A 287 3.40 23.53 -8.97
C GLY A 287 1.90 23.83 -8.92
N ASP A 288 1.06 22.81 -8.63
CA ASP A 288 -0.40 22.97 -8.57
C ASP A 288 -0.88 23.22 -7.14
N GLY A 289 -1.40 24.42 -6.85
CA GLY A 289 -1.81 24.84 -5.50
C GLY A 289 -0.65 25.11 -4.53
N VAL A 290 0.59 24.83 -4.96
CA VAL A 290 1.86 25.12 -4.29
C VAL A 290 2.87 25.61 -5.33
N GLY A 291 4.00 26.19 -4.89
CA GLY A 291 5.11 26.42 -5.82
C GLY A 291 5.74 25.09 -6.24
N GLU A 292 6.19 25.01 -7.49
CA GLU A 292 6.96 23.85 -7.98
C GLU A 292 8.22 23.68 -7.12
N ASP A 293 8.37 22.50 -6.52
CA ASP A 293 9.51 22.15 -5.68
C ASP A 293 9.82 20.65 -5.81
N SER A 294 10.80 20.35 -6.65
CA SER A 294 11.25 18.98 -6.91
C SER A 294 11.77 18.27 -5.64
N ALA A 295 12.38 19.01 -4.70
CA ALA A 295 12.93 18.42 -3.48
C ALA A 295 11.82 18.05 -2.49
N GLU A 296 10.80 18.90 -2.37
CA GLU A 296 9.63 18.60 -1.55
C GLU A 296 8.80 17.47 -2.17
N ALA A 297 8.67 17.43 -3.51
CA ALA A 297 8.05 16.31 -4.21
C ALA A 297 8.74 14.98 -3.88
N PHE A 298 10.08 14.93 -3.91
CA PHE A 298 10.85 13.76 -3.50
C PHE A 298 10.48 13.30 -2.07
N ILE A 299 10.44 14.22 -1.11
CA ILE A 299 10.15 13.89 0.30
C ILE A 299 8.77 13.24 0.43
N TRP A 300 7.77 13.77 -0.27
CA TRP A 300 6.42 13.20 -0.22
C TRP A 300 6.28 11.88 -0.98
N TYR A 301 6.97 11.72 -2.11
CA TYR A 301 7.05 10.42 -2.77
C TYR A 301 7.76 9.38 -1.88
N GLU A 302 8.85 9.74 -1.21
CA GLU A 302 9.56 8.83 -0.29
C GLU A 302 8.65 8.39 0.87
N ARG A 303 7.90 9.32 1.47
CA ARG A 303 6.91 8.99 2.52
C ARG A 303 5.82 8.06 2.02
N ALA A 304 5.25 8.34 0.84
CA ALA A 304 4.23 7.48 0.24
C ALA A 304 4.78 6.08 -0.06
N ALA A 305 6.03 5.99 -0.52
CA ALA A 305 6.68 4.72 -0.82
C ALA A 305 6.90 3.89 0.45
N LEU A 306 7.40 4.51 1.53
CA LEU A 306 7.56 3.87 2.83
C LEU A 306 6.23 3.42 3.46
N ASN A 307 5.12 4.04 3.06
CA ASN A 307 3.76 3.64 3.43
C ASN A 307 3.10 2.69 2.41
N GLY A 308 3.88 2.06 1.52
CA GLY A 308 3.43 0.99 0.63
C GLY A 308 3.01 1.42 -0.78
N SER A 309 3.25 2.66 -1.20
CA SER A 309 2.99 3.08 -2.58
C SER A 309 4.11 2.66 -3.53
N SER A 310 3.82 1.65 -4.36
CA SER A 310 4.71 1.24 -5.45
C SER A 310 4.90 2.34 -6.50
N GLU A 311 3.85 3.10 -6.82
CA GLU A 311 3.96 4.26 -7.73
C GLU A 311 4.96 5.29 -7.19
N ALA A 312 4.88 5.59 -5.89
CA ALA A 312 5.79 6.52 -5.27
C ALA A 312 7.22 5.97 -5.21
N GLY A 313 7.39 4.67 -4.93
CA GLY A 313 8.69 4.00 -4.95
C GLY A 313 9.35 4.07 -6.33
N MET A 314 8.58 3.90 -7.41
CA MET A 314 9.07 4.07 -8.79
C MET A 314 9.55 5.51 -9.04
N LYS A 315 8.82 6.51 -8.53
CA LYS A 315 9.24 7.92 -8.59
C LYS A 315 10.51 8.20 -7.79
N VAL A 316 10.62 7.68 -6.58
CA VAL A 316 11.84 7.80 -5.74
C VAL A 316 13.05 7.23 -6.46
N ALA A 317 12.91 6.05 -7.07
CA ALA A 317 13.99 5.45 -7.84
C ALA A 317 14.36 6.33 -9.05
N GLU A 318 13.39 6.89 -9.78
CA GLU A 318 13.62 7.83 -10.88
C GLU A 318 14.40 9.09 -10.44
N PHE A 319 14.09 9.64 -9.26
CA PHE A 319 14.84 10.77 -8.69
C PHE A 319 16.32 10.44 -8.49
N TYR A 320 16.62 9.24 -7.99
CA TYR A 320 17.99 8.77 -7.85
C TYR A 320 18.67 8.47 -9.20
N GLU A 321 17.96 7.89 -10.17
CA GLU A 321 18.51 7.66 -11.52
C GLU A 321 18.92 8.96 -12.20
N ASN A 322 18.11 10.01 -12.05
CA ASN A 322 18.31 11.28 -12.73
C ASN A 322 19.16 12.27 -11.92
N GLY A 323 19.28 12.07 -10.60
CA GLY A 323 19.89 13.06 -9.72
C GLY A 323 19.07 14.34 -9.61
N SER A 324 17.76 14.19 -9.45
CA SER A 324 16.79 15.28 -9.26
C SER A 324 16.26 15.30 -7.83
N GLY A 325 15.32 16.20 -7.51
CA GLY A 325 14.67 16.24 -6.19
C GLY A 325 15.62 16.53 -5.02
N GLY A 326 16.67 17.31 -5.27
CA GLY A 326 17.71 17.58 -4.30
C GLY A 326 18.63 16.38 -4.01
N LYS A 327 18.49 15.27 -4.73
CA LYS A 327 19.38 14.11 -4.65
C LYS A 327 20.43 14.17 -5.74
N LYS A 328 21.62 13.65 -5.43
CA LYS A 328 22.63 13.39 -6.46
C LYS A 328 22.23 12.14 -7.22
N GLN A 329 22.66 12.07 -8.47
CA GLN A 329 22.51 10.85 -9.26
C GLN A 329 23.18 9.70 -8.52
N ASP A 330 22.39 8.69 -8.16
CA ASP A 330 22.81 7.53 -7.39
C ASP A 330 22.11 6.29 -7.96
N ARG A 331 22.74 5.72 -8.98
CA ARG A 331 22.22 4.55 -9.66
C ARG A 331 22.11 3.32 -8.75
N ALA A 332 23.01 3.18 -7.77
CA ALA A 332 22.98 2.04 -6.86
C ALA A 332 21.71 2.09 -6.01
N LYS A 333 21.37 3.26 -5.45
CA LYS A 333 20.13 3.45 -4.71
C LYS A 333 18.88 3.24 -5.56
N ALA A 334 18.87 3.74 -6.79
CA ALA A 334 17.73 3.47 -7.69
C ALA A 334 17.51 1.97 -7.89
N ILE A 335 18.60 1.21 -8.09
CA ILE A 335 18.55 -0.26 -8.23
C ILE A 335 18.08 -0.93 -6.93
N GLU A 336 18.49 -0.45 -5.75
CA GLU A 336 17.98 -0.95 -4.46
C GLU A 336 16.46 -0.79 -4.38
N TRP A 337 15.93 0.41 -4.64
CA TRP A 337 14.48 0.64 -4.68
C TRP A 337 13.76 -0.27 -5.69
N TYR A 338 14.29 -0.44 -6.90
CA TYR A 338 13.70 -1.36 -7.86
C TYR A 338 13.73 -2.82 -7.41
N ARG A 339 14.77 -3.25 -6.67
CA ARG A 339 14.85 -4.61 -6.15
C ARG A 339 13.82 -4.86 -5.07
N ASP A 340 13.70 -3.94 -4.13
CA ASP A 340 12.74 -4.06 -3.03
C ASP A 340 11.32 -4.18 -3.59
N MET A 341 10.94 -3.27 -4.49
CA MET A 341 9.64 -3.34 -5.17
C MET A 341 9.48 -4.59 -6.06
N ALA A 342 10.54 -5.05 -6.72
CA ALA A 342 10.47 -6.27 -7.54
C ALA A 342 10.26 -7.54 -6.71
N ASN A 343 10.78 -7.57 -5.47
CA ASN A 343 10.54 -8.62 -4.49
C ASN A 343 9.09 -8.60 -3.99
N ASP A 344 8.49 -7.40 -3.90
CA ASP A 344 7.06 -7.18 -3.64
C ASP A 344 6.18 -7.34 -4.90
N GLU A 345 6.71 -8.02 -5.92
CA GLU A 345 6.00 -8.35 -7.17
C GLU A 345 5.51 -7.14 -8.00
N VAL A 346 6.10 -5.95 -7.78
CA VAL A 346 5.79 -4.76 -8.59
C VAL A 346 6.35 -4.95 -10.00
N ILE A 347 5.45 -5.21 -10.95
CA ILE A 347 5.77 -5.52 -12.35
C ILE A 347 6.65 -4.43 -12.99
N GLU A 348 6.34 -3.15 -12.77
CA GLU A 348 7.11 -2.04 -13.36
C GLU A 348 8.57 -2.05 -12.91
N ALA A 349 8.84 -2.37 -11.65
CA ALA A 349 10.18 -2.48 -11.09
C ALA A 349 10.91 -3.71 -11.67
N GLN A 350 10.23 -4.85 -11.78
CA GLN A 350 10.79 -6.05 -12.42
C GLN A 350 11.18 -5.79 -13.88
N LEU A 351 10.32 -5.11 -14.65
CA LEU A 351 10.59 -4.73 -16.03
C LEU A 351 11.73 -3.72 -16.16
N LYS A 352 11.86 -2.82 -15.18
CA LYS A 352 12.98 -1.90 -15.11
C LYS A 352 14.28 -2.66 -14.86
N LEU A 353 14.34 -3.56 -13.87
CA LEU A 353 15.53 -4.39 -13.63
C LEU A 353 15.90 -5.26 -14.83
N ALA A 354 14.90 -5.86 -15.49
CA ALA A 354 15.10 -6.64 -16.71
C ALA A 354 15.73 -5.80 -17.82
N SER A 355 15.28 -4.55 -18.00
CA SER A 355 15.84 -3.63 -18.98
C SER A 355 17.29 -3.23 -18.66
N LEU A 356 17.61 -2.98 -17.38
CA LEU A 356 18.97 -2.65 -16.92
C LEU A 356 19.91 -3.85 -17.10
N PHE A 357 19.43 -5.07 -16.85
CA PHE A 357 20.17 -6.30 -17.11
C PHE A 357 20.45 -6.50 -18.61
N ALA A 358 19.42 -6.35 -19.45
CA ALA A 358 19.56 -6.46 -20.90
C ALA A 358 20.54 -5.42 -21.48
N ALA A 359 20.60 -4.22 -20.89
CA ALA A 359 21.57 -3.18 -21.22
C ALA A 359 23.00 -3.46 -20.69
N SER A 360 23.19 -4.56 -19.95
CA SER A 360 24.45 -4.92 -19.26
C SER A 360 24.89 -3.91 -18.20
N GLU A 361 23.93 -3.15 -17.68
CA GLU A 361 24.15 -2.14 -16.65
C GLU A 361 23.80 -2.66 -15.24
N LEU A 362 23.27 -3.88 -15.15
CA LEU A 362 23.02 -4.66 -13.94
C LEU A 362 23.65 -6.06 -14.14
N LYS A 363 24.53 -6.51 -13.25
CA LYS A 363 25.31 -7.76 -13.43
C LYS A 363 25.12 -8.79 -12.32
N ASP A 364 24.51 -8.37 -11.23
CA ASP A 364 24.35 -9.10 -9.98
C ASP A 364 22.89 -9.52 -9.73
N VAL A 365 22.04 -9.49 -10.76
CA VAL A 365 20.69 -10.08 -10.71
C VAL A 365 20.72 -11.48 -11.33
N ASP A 366 20.00 -12.42 -10.72
CA ASP A 366 19.83 -13.75 -11.30
C ASP A 366 19.03 -13.65 -12.60
N ILE A 367 19.65 -14.03 -13.71
CA ILE A 367 19.01 -14.01 -15.01
C ILE A 367 17.75 -14.87 -15.07
N LYS A 368 17.67 -15.94 -14.27
CA LYS A 368 16.46 -16.78 -14.18
C LYS A 368 15.29 -15.99 -13.61
N ASN A 369 15.54 -15.13 -12.62
CA ASN A 369 14.50 -14.25 -12.05
C ASN A 369 14.05 -13.21 -13.07
N VAL A 370 15.00 -12.59 -13.80
CA VAL A 370 14.69 -11.64 -14.87
C VAL A 370 13.76 -12.27 -15.93
N ILE A 371 14.10 -13.48 -16.37
CA ILE A 371 13.28 -14.22 -17.34
C ILE A 371 11.92 -14.57 -16.74
N HIS A 372 11.89 -15.05 -15.50
CA HIS A 372 10.67 -15.47 -14.84
C HIS A 372 9.69 -14.30 -14.71
N TRP A 373 10.15 -13.13 -14.26
CA TRP A 373 9.34 -11.91 -14.19
C TRP A 373 8.79 -11.51 -15.56
N LEU A 374 9.64 -11.55 -16.59
CA LEU A 374 9.22 -11.24 -17.95
C LEU A 374 8.17 -12.23 -18.49
N GLN A 375 8.28 -13.52 -18.15
CA GLN A 375 7.30 -14.54 -18.52
C GLN A 375 5.96 -14.33 -17.82
N LEU A 376 5.97 -13.99 -16.53
CA LEU A 376 4.75 -13.68 -15.78
C LEU A 376 4.03 -12.45 -16.36
N ALA A 377 4.79 -11.41 -16.73
CA ALA A 377 4.25 -10.19 -17.30
C ALA A 377 3.93 -10.28 -18.81
N GLU A 378 4.33 -11.37 -19.51
CA GLU A 378 4.29 -11.39 -20.99
C GLU A 378 2.88 -11.24 -21.54
N ASN A 379 1.85 -11.74 -20.85
CA ASN A 379 0.48 -11.69 -21.38
C ASN A 379 -0.10 -10.28 -21.39
N ASP A 380 0.18 -9.51 -20.33
CA ASP A 380 -0.46 -8.22 -20.07
C ASP A 380 0.43 -7.03 -20.42
N ASN A 381 1.75 -7.21 -20.47
CA ASN A 381 2.70 -6.13 -20.70
C ASN A 381 3.48 -6.27 -22.03
N ILE A 382 3.29 -5.29 -22.91
CA ILE A 382 3.90 -5.28 -24.25
C ILE A 382 5.43 -5.12 -24.19
N SER A 383 5.91 -4.33 -23.23
CA SER A 383 7.36 -4.15 -23.00
C SER A 383 7.99 -5.45 -22.52
N ALA A 384 7.29 -6.22 -21.68
CA ALA A 384 7.74 -7.55 -21.26
C ALA A 384 7.91 -8.49 -22.46
N LYS A 385 6.92 -8.55 -23.37
CA LYS A 385 7.04 -9.35 -24.62
C LYS A 385 8.26 -8.97 -25.44
N ASN A 386 8.48 -7.68 -25.66
CA ASN A 386 9.62 -7.19 -26.42
C ASN A 386 10.95 -7.58 -25.74
N GLN A 387 11.08 -7.38 -24.43
CA GLN A 387 12.29 -7.72 -23.69
C GLN A 387 12.52 -9.24 -23.67
N LEU A 388 11.50 -10.04 -23.39
CA LEU A 388 11.58 -11.50 -23.35
C LEU A 388 11.98 -12.11 -24.70
N ALA A 389 11.48 -11.53 -25.80
CA ALA A 389 11.89 -11.96 -27.13
C ALA A 389 13.41 -11.84 -27.35
N ILE A 390 14.06 -10.82 -26.76
CA ILE A 390 15.51 -10.66 -26.84
C ILE A 390 16.21 -11.85 -26.19
N PHE A 391 15.79 -12.27 -25.00
CA PHE A 391 16.37 -13.42 -24.31
C PHE A 391 16.19 -14.72 -25.10
N TYR A 392 15.01 -14.95 -25.71
CA TYR A 392 14.80 -16.09 -26.60
C TYR A 392 15.63 -16.02 -27.89
N LEU A 393 15.91 -14.82 -28.44
CA LEU A 393 16.78 -14.64 -29.60
C LEU A 393 18.25 -14.93 -29.29
N THR A 394 18.72 -14.50 -28.11
CA THR A 394 20.11 -14.67 -27.72
C THR A 394 20.39 -16.03 -27.10
N GLY A 395 19.39 -16.66 -26.48
CA GLY A 395 19.56 -17.86 -25.67
C GLY A 395 20.21 -17.57 -24.31
N THR A 396 20.13 -16.32 -23.84
CA THR A 396 20.75 -15.93 -22.56
C THR A 396 19.77 -16.28 -21.43
N GLY A 397 20.13 -17.26 -20.59
CA GLY A 397 19.31 -17.71 -19.45
C GLY A 397 18.07 -18.55 -19.80
N VAL A 398 17.66 -18.58 -21.06
CA VAL A 398 16.61 -19.46 -21.63
C VAL A 398 17.15 -20.23 -22.83
N GLU A 399 16.50 -21.35 -23.18
CA GLU A 399 16.75 -22.02 -24.44
C GLU A 399 16.49 -21.07 -25.62
N LYS A 400 17.44 -20.99 -26.55
CA LYS A 400 17.35 -20.13 -27.73
C LYS A 400 16.17 -20.59 -28.59
N ASN A 401 15.14 -19.75 -28.69
CA ASN A 401 13.93 -20.02 -29.45
C ASN A 401 13.54 -18.81 -30.34
N PRO A 402 14.14 -18.70 -31.54
CA PRO A 402 13.84 -17.59 -32.45
C PRO A 402 12.39 -17.54 -32.94
N GLN A 403 11.68 -18.67 -32.94
CA GLN A 403 10.28 -18.74 -33.33
C GLN A 403 9.38 -18.11 -32.26
N LYS A 404 9.52 -18.51 -30.99
CA LYS A 404 8.80 -17.90 -29.87
C LYS A 404 9.12 -16.41 -29.73
N ALA A 405 10.39 -16.02 -29.92
CA ALA A 405 10.77 -14.61 -29.94
C ALA A 405 10.02 -13.82 -31.02
N ARG A 406 9.87 -14.40 -32.22
CA ARG A 406 9.11 -13.78 -33.31
C ARG A 406 7.65 -13.61 -32.95
N GLU A 407 7.02 -14.63 -32.37
CA GLU A 407 5.61 -14.58 -31.96
C GLU A 407 5.36 -13.48 -30.92
N LEU A 408 6.26 -13.36 -29.93
CA LEU A 408 6.22 -12.29 -28.93
C LEU A 408 6.36 -10.91 -29.58
N LEU A 409 7.32 -10.75 -30.49
CA LEU A 409 7.54 -9.49 -31.20
C LEU A 409 6.41 -9.14 -32.16
N GLU A 410 5.83 -10.10 -32.86
CA GLU A 410 4.65 -9.88 -33.71
C GLU A 410 3.48 -9.38 -32.86
N SER A 411 3.19 -10.07 -31.75
CA SER A 411 2.15 -9.65 -30.81
C SER A 411 2.36 -8.22 -30.27
N ALA A 412 3.60 -7.87 -29.91
CA ALA A 412 3.95 -6.54 -29.42
C ALA A 412 3.93 -5.46 -30.52
N ALA A 413 4.43 -5.78 -31.72
CA ALA A 413 4.54 -4.87 -32.85
C ALA A 413 3.16 -4.45 -33.39
N PHE A 414 2.17 -5.36 -33.37
CA PHE A 414 0.79 -5.05 -33.73
C PHE A 414 0.09 -4.10 -32.74
N LYS A 415 0.54 -4.06 -31.49
CA LYS A 415 0.09 -3.10 -30.47
C LYS A 415 0.95 -1.82 -30.44
N GLU A 416 1.52 -1.44 -31.58
CA GLU A 416 2.28 -0.21 -31.79
C GLU A 416 3.52 -0.02 -30.89
N ASN A 417 4.13 -1.09 -30.39
CA ASN A 417 5.43 -0.99 -29.73
C ASN A 417 6.55 -0.80 -30.76
N SER A 418 7.12 0.40 -30.83
CA SER A 418 8.09 0.78 -31.87
C SER A 418 9.41 -0.01 -31.80
N ASP A 419 9.84 -0.40 -30.59
CA ASP A 419 11.03 -1.25 -30.41
C ASP A 419 10.78 -2.68 -30.90
N ALA A 420 9.60 -3.25 -30.61
CA ALA A 420 9.21 -4.55 -31.12
C ALA A 420 9.11 -4.54 -32.65
N GLN A 421 8.55 -3.48 -33.24
CA GLN A 421 8.51 -3.28 -34.69
C GLN A 421 9.93 -3.23 -35.29
N ASN A 422 10.85 -2.46 -34.69
CA ASN A 422 12.26 -2.45 -35.10
C ASN A 422 12.91 -3.84 -35.00
N ASN A 423 12.72 -4.54 -33.88
CA ASN A 423 13.34 -5.84 -33.62
C ASN A 423 12.80 -6.92 -34.58
N LEU A 424 11.49 -6.92 -34.81
CA LEU A 424 10.82 -7.80 -35.77
C LEU A 424 11.29 -7.51 -37.20
N ALA A 425 11.47 -6.24 -37.58
CA ALA A 425 12.01 -5.86 -38.88
C ALA A 425 13.43 -6.40 -39.09
N VAL A 426 14.29 -6.33 -38.08
CA VAL A 426 15.63 -6.93 -38.11
C VAL A 426 15.56 -8.44 -38.31
N MET A 427 14.65 -9.14 -37.63
CA MET A 427 14.45 -10.59 -37.82
C MET A 427 14.04 -10.94 -39.25
N TYR A 428 13.07 -10.21 -39.82
CA TYR A 428 12.65 -10.38 -41.21
C TYR A 428 13.79 -10.12 -42.21
N ALA A 429 14.60 -9.07 -41.98
CA ALA A 429 15.71 -8.75 -42.86
C ALA A 429 16.80 -9.83 -42.85
N ARG A 430 16.95 -10.54 -41.73
CA ARG A 430 17.97 -11.58 -41.52
C ARG A 430 17.48 -13.00 -41.77
N GLY A 431 16.16 -13.24 -41.81
CA GLY A 431 15.59 -14.59 -41.86
C GLY A 431 15.80 -15.36 -40.56
N VAL A 432 15.69 -14.68 -39.41
CA VAL A 432 15.81 -15.31 -38.08
C VAL A 432 14.40 -15.64 -37.59
N GLY A 433 14.16 -16.90 -37.18
CA GLY A 433 12.82 -17.35 -36.77
C GLY A 433 11.86 -17.49 -37.96
N GLY A 434 12.37 -17.84 -39.14
CA GLY A 434 11.60 -18.08 -40.37
C GLY A 434 12.23 -17.42 -41.60
N ASP A 435 11.48 -17.32 -42.69
CA ASP A 435 12.05 -16.87 -43.97
C ASP A 435 12.42 -15.39 -44.00
N LYS A 436 13.53 -15.11 -44.68
CA LYS A 436 13.98 -13.75 -44.97
C LYS A 436 12.94 -13.03 -45.84
N ASN A 437 12.46 -11.88 -45.39
CA ASN A 437 11.46 -11.08 -46.09
C ASN A 437 11.79 -9.58 -45.99
N ILE A 438 12.47 -9.06 -47.01
CA ILE A 438 12.89 -7.65 -47.04
C ILE A 438 11.69 -6.70 -47.09
N PHE A 439 10.61 -7.07 -47.78
CA PHE A 439 9.40 -6.25 -47.87
C PHE A 439 8.77 -6.04 -46.48
N ARG A 440 8.59 -7.13 -45.71
CA ARG A 440 8.09 -7.04 -44.33
C ARG A 440 9.06 -6.28 -43.41
N ALA A 441 10.37 -6.44 -43.61
CA ALA A 441 11.36 -5.69 -42.85
C ALA A 441 11.23 -4.17 -43.06
N VAL A 442 11.16 -3.72 -44.32
CA VAL A 442 10.97 -2.29 -44.65
C VAL A 442 9.68 -1.75 -44.05
N MET A 443 8.57 -2.47 -44.24
CA MET A 443 7.26 -2.09 -43.68
C MET A 443 7.31 -1.88 -42.16
N TRP A 444 7.90 -2.81 -41.41
CA TRP A 444 7.99 -2.68 -39.96
C TRP A 444 8.95 -1.58 -39.50
N PHE A 445 10.08 -1.38 -40.20
CA PHE A 445 10.95 -0.24 -39.91
C PHE A 445 10.24 1.09 -40.15
N GLU A 446 9.52 1.25 -41.25
CA GLU A 446 8.77 2.48 -41.56
C GLU A 446 7.73 2.79 -40.47
N ARG A 447 6.96 1.78 -40.02
CA ARG A 447 6.01 1.94 -38.90
C ARG A 447 6.72 2.37 -37.62
N ALA A 448 7.84 1.73 -37.27
CA ALA A 448 8.61 2.13 -36.09
C ALA A 448 9.13 3.58 -36.20
N VAL A 449 9.53 4.01 -37.40
CA VAL A 449 9.96 5.39 -37.67
C VAL A 449 8.81 6.39 -37.52
N THR A 450 7.59 6.05 -37.94
CA THR A 450 6.41 6.92 -37.72
C THR A 450 6.11 7.14 -36.23
N LEU A 451 6.48 6.16 -35.40
CA LEU A 451 6.42 6.24 -33.93
C LEU A 451 7.68 6.88 -33.30
N GLY A 452 8.56 7.47 -34.11
CA GLY A 452 9.75 8.20 -33.63
C GLY A 452 10.97 7.32 -33.33
N ASN A 453 10.98 6.03 -33.69
CA ASN A 453 12.10 5.13 -33.36
C ASN A 453 13.35 5.45 -34.20
N GLY A 454 14.35 6.08 -33.57
CA GLY A 454 15.60 6.48 -34.22
C GLY A 454 16.46 5.30 -34.70
N ARG A 455 16.44 4.16 -33.99
CA ARG A 455 17.17 2.95 -34.41
C ARG A 455 16.55 2.33 -35.65
N ALA A 456 15.22 2.29 -35.74
CA ALA A 456 14.52 1.86 -36.94
C ALA A 456 14.88 2.73 -38.14
N LYS A 457 14.97 4.06 -37.95
CA LYS A 457 15.38 5.00 -39.01
C LYS A 457 16.78 4.70 -39.54
N GLN A 458 17.72 4.45 -38.62
CA GLN A 458 19.09 4.08 -38.97
C GLN A 458 19.14 2.73 -39.70
N ASN A 459 18.47 1.71 -39.17
CA ASN A 459 18.40 0.37 -39.77
C ASN A 459 17.74 0.40 -41.16
N LEU A 460 16.68 1.19 -41.35
CA LEU A 460 16.03 1.39 -42.64
C LEU A 460 16.99 2.03 -43.66
N THR A 461 17.70 3.08 -43.23
CA THR A 461 18.70 3.77 -44.06
C THR A 461 19.82 2.80 -44.48
N LEU A 462 20.30 1.97 -43.56
CA LEU A 462 21.32 0.96 -43.84
C LEU A 462 20.79 -0.08 -44.83
N LEU A 463 19.57 -0.57 -44.62
CA LEU A 463 18.93 -1.56 -45.49
C LEU A 463 18.76 -1.04 -46.93
N GLN A 464 18.44 0.24 -47.09
CA GLN A 464 18.27 0.89 -48.40
C GLN A 464 19.60 1.17 -49.14
N LYS A 465 20.71 1.35 -48.42
CA LYS A 465 22.03 1.67 -49.01
C LYS A 465 22.78 0.47 -49.59
N VAL A 466 22.45 -0.76 -49.20
CA VAL A 466 23.22 -1.95 -49.58
C VAL A 466 22.56 -2.71 -50.73
N LYS A 467 23.06 -2.53 -51.95
CA LYS A 467 22.77 -3.44 -53.08
C LYS A 467 23.40 -4.81 -52.78
N GLY A 468 22.59 -5.77 -52.32
CA GLY A 468 23.03 -7.13 -51.98
C GLY A 468 23.34 -7.30 -50.48
N VAL A 469 22.30 -7.66 -49.72
CA VAL A 469 22.28 -7.61 -48.24
C VAL A 469 23.21 -8.65 -47.59
N LYS A 470 24.28 -8.19 -46.93
CA LYS A 470 24.91 -8.93 -45.82
C LYS A 470 24.24 -8.49 -44.50
N GLY A 471 23.56 -9.43 -43.84
CA GLY A 471 22.75 -9.17 -42.64
C GLY A 471 23.51 -8.69 -41.40
N SER A 472 24.85 -8.74 -41.40
CA SER A 472 25.74 -8.43 -40.28
C SER A 472 25.91 -6.94 -39.95
N MET A 473 25.22 -6.02 -40.64
CA MET A 473 25.28 -4.57 -40.37
C MET A 473 24.07 -3.99 -39.63
N LEU A 474 23.07 -4.80 -39.29
CA LEU A 474 21.88 -4.35 -38.52
C LEU A 474 22.16 -4.39 -37.02
N GLN A 475 21.91 -3.30 -36.29
CA GLN A 475 22.66 -3.04 -35.05
C GLN A 475 22.12 -3.71 -33.78
N TYR A 476 20.91 -4.28 -33.77
CA TYR A 476 20.25 -4.59 -32.50
C TYR A 476 20.73 -5.90 -31.83
N THR A 477 20.61 -7.05 -32.49
CA THR A 477 20.95 -8.35 -31.87
C THR A 477 22.45 -8.49 -31.59
N ASP A 478 23.30 -7.87 -32.40
CA ASP A 478 24.75 -8.06 -32.33
C ASP A 478 25.38 -7.25 -31.19
N ASN A 479 24.85 -6.05 -30.91
CA ASN A 479 25.28 -5.24 -29.77
C ASN A 479 24.83 -5.86 -28.44
N VAL A 480 23.59 -6.37 -28.37
CA VAL A 480 23.08 -7.06 -27.17
C VAL A 480 23.81 -8.39 -26.95
N GLN A 481 24.08 -9.17 -28.00
CA GLN A 481 24.91 -10.38 -27.86
C GLN A 481 26.34 -10.06 -27.44
N ALA A 482 26.95 -9.01 -27.98
CA ALA A 482 28.31 -8.61 -27.62
C ALA A 482 28.41 -8.05 -26.20
N SER A 483 27.39 -7.35 -25.71
CA SER A 483 27.34 -6.83 -24.34
C SER A 483 27.11 -7.96 -23.32
N LEU A 484 26.16 -8.86 -23.59
CA LEU A 484 25.83 -9.98 -22.69
C LEU A 484 26.92 -11.07 -22.65
N ARG A 485 27.65 -11.32 -23.75
CA ARG A 485 28.79 -12.28 -23.76
C ARG A 485 30.01 -11.80 -22.99
N LYS A 486 30.19 -10.48 -22.84
CA LYS A 486 31.33 -9.91 -22.09
C LYS A 486 31.09 -9.90 -20.58
N SER A 487 29.84 -9.97 -20.12
CA SER A 487 29.49 -9.88 -18.70
C SER A 487 29.40 -11.24 -18.00
N HIS A 488 29.09 -12.33 -18.71
CA HIS A 488 29.07 -13.68 -18.15
C HIS A 488 29.58 -14.70 -19.20
N PRO A 489 30.83 -15.20 -19.08
CA PRO A 489 31.23 -16.38 -19.82
C PRO A 489 30.41 -17.58 -19.34
N LEU A 490 29.92 -18.36 -20.31
CA LEU A 490 29.12 -19.58 -20.12
C LEU A 490 29.68 -20.54 -19.08
#